data_AF-A0A9E2N8U7-F1
#
_entry.id   AF-A0A9E2N8U7-F1
#
_cell.length_a   1.000
_cell.length_b   1.000
_cell.length_c   1.000
_cell.angle_alpha   90.00
_cell.angle_beta   90.00
_cell.angle_gamma   90.00
#
_symmetry.space_group_name_H-M   'P 1'
#
loop_
_entity.id
_entity.type
_entity.pdbx_description
1 polymer ?
#
loop_
_entity_poly.entity_id
_entity_poly.type
_entity_poly.pdbx_seq_one_letter_code
_entity_poly.pdbx_strand_id
1 'polypeptide(L)'
;MTLETPLDHAHAAMEAAPLDGAARLRFYERLADGELFVLLAKEATGDTVEPEVFELADASFVLVFDREERLSQFVGAAAPYAALSGRACASMLAGQGIGLAVNLEVAPSSILLPPEAVDWLNETLGHGPAETHGQIEEVTPPGGLPESLITALDTKLATAVGLARAAWLAGVRYEDGTRSHLLAFAGAVPGAEDALARAVNEALVFSGIEAGSLDVTFVRDHDPLAASLTRVGLRFDLPEPEKPARIEPIAPGSDPDSPPILR
;
A
#
# COMPACT_ATOMS: atom_id res chain seq x y z
N MET A 1 -7.41 18.93 20.38
CA MET A 1 -7.51 18.89 18.91
C MET A 1 -6.69 17.72 18.48
N THR A 2 -7.33 16.63 18.07
CA THR A 2 -6.63 15.50 17.45
C THR A 2 -6.04 15.98 16.13
N LEU A 3 -4.78 15.64 15.87
CA LEU A 3 -4.14 15.91 14.58
C LEU A 3 -4.88 15.13 13.50
N GLU A 4 -5.25 15.81 12.40
CA GLU A 4 -5.83 15.14 11.24
C GLU A 4 -4.88 14.05 10.71
N THR A 5 -5.46 12.93 10.29
CA THR A 5 -4.72 11.79 9.75
C THR A 5 -4.75 11.77 8.22
N PRO A 6 -3.83 11.03 7.57
CA PRO A 6 -3.94 10.77 6.14
C PRO A 6 -5.30 10.17 5.73
N LEU A 7 -5.93 9.39 6.62
CA LEU A 7 -7.26 8.83 6.39
C LEU A 7 -8.34 9.92 6.43
N ASP A 8 -8.26 10.88 7.37
CA ASP A 8 -9.17 12.04 7.42
C ASP A 8 -9.10 12.87 6.13
N HIS A 9 -7.89 13.15 5.65
CA HIS A 9 -7.71 13.92 4.40
C HIS A 9 -8.27 13.17 3.19
N ALA A 10 -8.05 11.86 3.10
CA ALA A 10 -8.57 11.05 1.99
C ALA A 10 -10.11 10.94 2.04
N HIS A 11 -10.68 10.80 3.24
CA HIS A 11 -12.12 10.80 3.43
C HIS A 11 -12.74 12.15 3.02
N ALA A 12 -12.17 13.27 3.47
CA ALA A 12 -12.63 14.60 3.10
C ALA A 12 -12.58 14.84 1.58
N ALA A 13 -11.52 14.38 0.91
CA ALA A 13 -11.40 14.48 -0.55
C ALA A 13 -12.44 13.63 -1.29
N MET A 14 -12.73 12.42 -0.79
CA MET A 14 -13.79 11.56 -1.33
C MET A 14 -15.18 12.20 -1.19
N GLU A 15 -15.49 12.72 0.00
CA GLU A 15 -16.77 13.39 0.28
C GLU A 15 -16.95 14.68 -0.54
N ALA A 16 -15.88 15.44 -0.76
CA ALA A 16 -15.91 16.65 -1.57
C ALA A 16 -16.15 16.38 -3.07
N ALA A 17 -15.86 15.17 -3.54
CA ALA A 17 -16.03 14.77 -4.94
C ALA A 17 -16.67 13.37 -5.08
N PRO A 18 -17.96 13.18 -4.75
CA PRO A 18 -18.60 11.86 -4.70
C PRO A 18 -18.66 11.11 -6.04
N LEU A 19 -18.56 11.84 -7.15
CA LEU A 19 -18.54 11.29 -8.51
C LEU A 19 -17.12 11.03 -9.02
N ASP A 20 -16.08 11.43 -8.28
CA ASP A 20 -14.69 11.15 -8.60
C ASP A 20 -14.34 9.74 -8.08
N GLY A 21 -14.40 8.76 -8.98
CA GLY A 21 -14.01 7.39 -8.70
C GLY A 21 -12.58 7.28 -8.17
N ALA A 22 -11.65 8.15 -8.60
CA ALA A 22 -10.28 8.13 -8.12
C ALA A 22 -10.18 8.64 -6.67
N ALA A 23 -10.99 9.64 -6.27
CA ALA A 23 -11.04 10.09 -4.88
C ALA A 23 -11.57 9.00 -3.94
N ARG A 24 -12.62 8.29 -4.37
CA ARG A 24 -13.17 7.13 -3.65
C ARG A 24 -12.14 6.01 -3.52
N LEU A 25 -11.43 5.71 -4.59
CA LEU A 25 -10.37 4.69 -4.62
C LEU A 25 -9.19 5.05 -3.71
N ARG A 26 -8.74 6.32 -3.70
CA ARG A 26 -7.69 6.80 -2.79
C ARG A 26 -8.06 6.64 -1.31
N PHE A 27 -9.33 6.83 -0.95
CA PHE A 27 -9.79 6.58 0.42
C PHE A 27 -9.64 5.11 0.81
N TYR A 28 -10.12 4.19 -0.03
CA TYR A 28 -10.01 2.76 0.21
C TYR A 28 -8.56 2.27 0.28
N GLU A 29 -7.66 2.82 -0.54
CA GLU A 29 -6.22 2.55 -0.44
C GLU A 29 -5.68 2.98 0.93
N ARG A 30 -5.95 4.22 1.36
CA ARG A 30 -5.48 4.73 2.65
C ARG A 30 -6.04 3.92 3.81
N LEU A 31 -7.28 3.46 3.73
CA LEU A 31 -7.88 2.60 4.75
C LEU A 31 -7.17 1.24 4.81
N ALA A 32 -6.91 0.64 3.65
CA ALA A 32 -6.30 -0.68 3.56
C ALA A 32 -4.82 -0.71 4.01
N ASP A 33 -4.05 0.32 3.65
CA ASP A 33 -2.64 0.46 4.01
C ASP A 33 -2.45 1.00 5.44
N GLY A 34 -3.47 1.65 5.99
CA GLY A 34 -3.46 2.19 7.34
C GLY A 34 -3.43 1.10 8.42
N GLU A 35 -2.76 1.41 9.53
CA GLU A 35 -2.88 0.66 10.76
C GLU A 35 -4.23 1.00 11.42
N LEU A 36 -5.01 -0.04 11.71
CA LEU A 36 -6.32 0.03 12.32
C LEU A 36 -6.31 -0.68 13.68
N PHE A 37 -6.87 -0.01 14.67
CA PHE A 37 -7.11 -0.50 16.01
C PHE A 37 -8.52 -1.07 16.06
N VAL A 38 -8.62 -2.40 15.98
CA VAL A 38 -9.87 -3.15 16.01
C VAL A 38 -10.29 -3.37 17.44
N LEU A 39 -11.49 -2.93 17.83
CA LEU A 39 -12.03 -3.18 19.17
C LEU A 39 -12.29 -4.68 19.36
N LEU A 40 -11.85 -5.24 20.49
CA LEU A 40 -12.05 -6.65 20.82
C LEU A 40 -13.05 -6.82 21.96
N ALA A 41 -13.74 -7.95 21.98
CA ALA A 41 -14.62 -8.35 23.08
C ALA A 41 -13.85 -8.69 24.36
N LYS A 42 -12.61 -9.17 24.19
CA LYS A 42 -11.70 -9.56 25.27
C LYS A 42 -10.25 -9.47 24.81
N GLU A 43 -9.31 -9.52 25.74
CA GLU A 43 -7.88 -9.55 25.42
C GLU A 43 -7.55 -10.72 24.47
N ALA A 44 -6.68 -10.45 23.49
CA ALA A 44 -6.22 -11.46 22.55
C ALA A 44 -5.52 -12.61 23.29
N THR A 45 -5.78 -13.84 22.85
CA THR A 45 -5.15 -15.04 23.44
C THR A 45 -4.25 -15.69 22.39
N GLY A 46 -2.94 -15.48 22.50
CA GLY A 46 -1.99 -15.88 21.46
C GLY A 46 -2.29 -15.14 20.15
N ASP A 47 -2.42 -15.88 19.05
CA ASP A 47 -2.74 -15.34 17.73
C ASP A 47 -4.26 -15.26 17.46
N THR A 48 -5.10 -15.56 18.45
CA THR A 48 -6.56 -15.51 18.31
C THR A 48 -7.10 -14.17 18.83
N VAL A 49 -7.76 -13.44 17.95
CA VAL A 49 -8.47 -12.19 18.25
C VAL A 49 -9.98 -12.42 18.09
N GLU A 50 -10.77 -11.81 18.98
CA GLU A 50 -12.24 -11.84 18.91
C GLU A 50 -12.74 -10.39 18.81
N PRO A 51 -13.02 -9.89 17.60
CA PRO A 51 -13.55 -8.54 17.41
C PRO A 51 -14.89 -8.36 18.13
N GLU A 52 -15.10 -7.17 18.69
CA GLU A 52 -16.41 -6.76 19.18
C GLU A 52 -17.31 -6.46 17.97
N VAL A 53 -18.41 -7.21 17.83
CA VAL A 53 -19.36 -7.13 16.72
C VAL A 53 -20.63 -6.41 17.16
N PHE A 54 -21.03 -5.41 16.39
CA PHE A 54 -22.23 -4.60 16.61
C PHE A 54 -23.23 -4.85 15.49
N GLU A 55 -24.47 -5.12 15.86
CA GLU A 55 -25.58 -5.26 14.91
C GLU A 55 -26.21 -3.89 14.66
N LEU A 56 -26.24 -3.46 13.39
CA LEU A 56 -26.93 -2.24 12.97
C LEU A 56 -27.86 -2.54 11.79
N ALA A 57 -29.16 -2.47 12.07
CA ALA A 57 -30.21 -2.82 11.12
C ALA A 57 -30.03 -4.24 10.55
N ASP A 58 -29.71 -4.38 9.27
CA ASP A 58 -29.61 -5.64 8.55
C ASP A 58 -28.15 -6.12 8.35
N ALA A 59 -27.18 -5.48 9.01
CA ALA A 59 -25.76 -5.84 8.89
C ALA A 59 -25.00 -5.76 10.22
N SER A 60 -24.00 -6.62 10.35
CA SER A 60 -23.07 -6.64 11.47
C SER A 60 -21.84 -5.80 11.14
N PHE A 61 -21.25 -5.11 12.13
CA PHE A 61 -20.09 -4.26 11.95
C PHE A 61 -19.07 -4.49 13.06
N VAL A 62 -17.80 -4.37 12.70
CA VAL A 62 -16.70 -4.28 13.68
C VAL A 62 -16.22 -2.83 13.76
N LEU A 63 -15.98 -2.35 14.98
CA LEU A 63 -15.44 -1.01 15.22
C LEU A 63 -13.93 -0.99 14.99
N VAL A 64 -13.49 -0.07 14.13
CA VAL A 64 -12.07 0.15 13.83
C VAL A 64 -11.72 1.62 13.90
N PHE A 65 -10.53 1.92 14.39
CA PHE A 65 -10.03 3.28 14.54
C PHE A 65 -8.64 3.40 13.92
N ASP A 66 -8.29 4.54 13.35
CA ASP A 66 -6.93 4.78 12.81
C ASP A 66 -5.95 5.29 13.87
N ARG A 67 -6.41 5.44 15.13
CA ARG A 67 -5.61 5.81 16.30
C ARG A 67 -6.14 5.18 17.58
N GLU A 68 -5.24 4.79 18.48
CA GLU A 68 -5.61 4.29 19.81
C GLU A 68 -6.38 5.34 20.63
N GLU A 69 -6.04 6.62 20.51
CA GLU A 69 -6.73 7.68 21.26
C GLU A 69 -8.19 7.84 20.81
N ARG A 70 -8.48 7.58 19.53
CA ARG A 70 -9.84 7.61 18.98
C ARG A 70 -10.67 6.44 19.50
N LEU A 71 -10.09 5.24 19.57
CA LEU A 71 -10.72 4.07 20.18
C LEU A 71 -11.03 4.34 21.66
N SER A 72 -10.03 4.80 22.42
CA SER A 72 -10.19 5.09 23.85
C SER A 72 -11.22 6.19 24.11
N GLN A 73 -11.28 7.20 23.23
CA GLN A 73 -12.30 8.25 23.28
C GLN A 73 -13.70 7.70 23.03
N PHE A 74 -13.87 6.80 22.06
CA PHE A 74 -15.17 6.20 21.74
C PHE A 74 -15.67 5.33 22.90
N VAL A 75 -14.81 4.47 23.45
CA VAL A 75 -15.17 3.59 24.57
C VAL A 75 -15.35 4.37 25.88
N GLY A 76 -14.64 5.49 26.04
CA GLY A 76 -14.61 6.28 27.28
C GLY A 76 -13.78 5.63 28.40
N ALA A 77 -13.08 4.54 28.11
CA ALA A 77 -12.21 3.80 29.01
C ALA A 77 -11.15 3.01 28.22
N ALA A 78 -10.20 2.41 28.92
CA ALA A 78 -9.29 1.43 28.30
C ALA A 78 -10.08 0.20 27.83
N ALA A 79 -9.82 -0.25 26.60
CA ALA A 79 -10.41 -1.44 26.02
C ALA A 79 -9.37 -2.29 25.27
N PRO A 80 -9.55 -3.61 25.22
CA PRO A 80 -8.69 -4.47 24.45
C PRO A 80 -8.86 -4.19 22.95
N TYR A 81 -7.75 -4.13 22.23
CA TYR A 81 -7.73 -3.92 20.79
C TYR A 81 -6.69 -4.81 20.11
N ALA A 82 -6.86 -5.02 18.81
CA ALA A 82 -5.82 -5.56 17.93
C ALA A 82 -5.37 -4.48 16.94
N ALA A 83 -4.07 -4.25 16.81
CA ALA A 83 -3.51 -3.40 15.77
C ALA A 83 -3.24 -4.27 14.53
N LEU A 84 -3.97 -4.00 13.46
CA LEU A 84 -3.93 -4.74 12.20
C LEU A 84 -3.87 -3.76 11.04
N SER A 85 -3.26 -4.13 9.92
CA SER A 85 -3.45 -3.36 8.69
C SER A 85 -4.91 -3.46 8.24
N GLY A 86 -5.44 -2.43 7.57
CA GLY A 86 -6.78 -2.50 7.00
C GLY A 86 -6.99 -3.69 6.07
N ARG A 87 -5.93 -4.16 5.39
CA ARG A 87 -5.95 -5.41 4.61
C ARG A 87 -6.14 -6.65 5.48
N ALA A 88 -5.41 -6.75 6.59
CA ALA A 88 -5.58 -7.86 7.51
C ALA A 88 -7.00 -7.85 8.11
N CYS A 89 -7.54 -6.67 8.43
CA CYS A 89 -8.94 -6.53 8.84
C CYS A 89 -9.92 -7.00 7.75
N ALA A 90 -9.75 -6.55 6.51
CA ALA A 90 -10.63 -6.94 5.41
C ALA A 90 -10.56 -8.44 5.13
N SER A 91 -9.35 -9.01 5.10
CA SER A 91 -9.13 -10.45 4.95
C SER A 91 -9.74 -11.26 6.10
N MET A 92 -9.63 -10.77 7.34
CA MET A 92 -10.23 -11.40 8.51
C MET A 92 -11.76 -11.39 8.47
N LEU A 93 -12.41 -10.43 7.81
CA LEU A 93 -13.87 -10.26 7.81
C LEU A 93 -14.55 -10.72 6.51
N ALA A 94 -13.77 -10.90 5.43
CA ALA A 94 -14.30 -11.25 4.12
C ALA A 94 -15.13 -12.53 4.14
N GLY A 95 -16.27 -12.51 3.45
CA GLY A 95 -17.22 -13.61 3.31
C GLY A 95 -18.07 -13.87 4.55
N GLN A 96 -17.94 -13.07 5.61
CA GLN A 96 -18.69 -13.26 6.87
C GLN A 96 -19.94 -12.39 6.99
N GLY A 97 -20.19 -11.51 6.01
CA GLY A 97 -21.31 -10.57 6.08
C GLY A 97 -21.13 -9.47 7.13
N ILE A 98 -19.87 -9.16 7.49
CA ILE A 98 -19.51 -8.16 8.50
C ILE A 98 -18.84 -6.95 7.83
N GLY A 99 -19.35 -5.76 8.11
CA GLY A 99 -18.81 -4.47 7.66
C GLY A 99 -17.79 -3.85 8.63
N LEU A 100 -17.24 -2.70 8.25
CA LEU A 100 -16.36 -1.89 9.09
C LEU A 100 -17.03 -0.59 9.51
N ALA A 101 -17.04 -0.33 10.80
CA ALA A 101 -17.46 0.94 11.37
C ALA A 101 -16.21 1.76 11.74
N VAL A 102 -15.81 2.64 10.84
CA VAL A 102 -14.54 3.37 10.93
C VAL A 102 -14.74 4.67 11.70
N ASN A 103 -13.94 4.88 12.75
CA ASN A 103 -13.83 6.14 13.50
C ASN A 103 -15.16 6.78 13.95
N LEU A 104 -16.16 5.96 14.28
CA LEU A 104 -17.50 6.45 14.60
C LEU A 104 -17.48 7.50 15.71
N GLU A 105 -18.13 8.64 15.45
CA GLU A 105 -18.35 9.76 16.39
C GLU A 105 -17.09 10.46 16.93
N VAL A 106 -15.89 10.02 16.53
CA VAL A 106 -14.62 10.53 17.07
C VAL A 106 -13.70 11.17 16.03
N ALA A 107 -14.00 11.06 14.74
CA ALA A 107 -13.21 11.69 13.67
C ALA A 107 -14.03 12.15 12.44
N PRO A 108 -13.46 13.04 11.60
CA PRO A 108 -14.03 13.39 10.30
C PRO A 108 -14.10 12.21 9.32
N SER A 109 -13.24 11.21 9.47
CA SER A 109 -13.27 9.94 8.72
C SER A 109 -14.30 8.93 9.27
N SER A 110 -15.35 9.40 9.95
CA SER A 110 -16.44 8.56 10.43
C SER A 110 -17.27 8.04 9.26
N ILE A 111 -17.24 6.72 9.02
CA ILE A 111 -17.95 6.08 7.91
C ILE A 111 -18.28 4.62 8.23
N LEU A 112 -19.40 4.15 7.71
CA LEU A 112 -19.80 2.74 7.69
C LEU A 112 -19.48 2.14 6.32
N LEU A 113 -18.61 1.13 6.28
CA LEU A 113 -18.37 0.31 5.10
C LEU A 113 -19.23 -0.96 5.23
N PRO A 114 -20.16 -1.18 4.30
CA PRO A 114 -21.00 -2.37 4.35
C PRO A 114 -20.20 -3.64 4.01
N PRO A 115 -20.71 -4.84 4.32
CA PRO A 115 -19.99 -6.11 4.09
C PRO A 115 -19.50 -6.27 2.65
N GLU A 116 -20.29 -5.88 1.65
CA GLU A 116 -19.90 -5.94 0.24
C GLU A 116 -18.68 -5.07 -0.09
N ALA A 117 -18.48 -3.97 0.64
CA ALA A 117 -17.30 -3.13 0.46
C ALA A 117 -16.05 -3.78 1.08
N VAL A 118 -16.22 -4.53 2.18
CA VAL A 118 -15.15 -5.30 2.82
C VAL A 118 -14.74 -6.48 1.92
N ASP A 119 -15.70 -7.19 1.35
CA ASP A 119 -15.46 -8.27 0.39
C ASP A 119 -14.73 -7.73 -0.85
N TRP A 120 -15.22 -6.62 -1.41
CA TRP A 120 -14.57 -5.95 -2.53
C TRP A 120 -13.14 -5.50 -2.19
N LEU A 121 -12.90 -4.95 -1.00
CA LEU A 121 -11.55 -4.59 -0.53
C LEU A 121 -10.65 -5.83 -0.50
N ASN A 122 -11.13 -6.94 0.06
CA ASN A 122 -10.35 -8.17 0.13
C ASN A 122 -10.08 -8.76 -1.26
N GLU A 123 -11.06 -8.76 -2.16
CA GLU A 123 -10.86 -9.26 -3.54
C GLU A 123 -9.93 -8.34 -4.33
N THR A 124 -10.21 -7.05 -4.35
CA THR A 124 -9.47 -6.08 -5.17
C THR A 124 -8.03 -5.92 -4.70
N LEU A 125 -7.79 -6.05 -3.40
CA LEU A 125 -6.47 -5.88 -2.81
C LEU A 125 -5.77 -7.19 -2.50
N GLY A 126 -6.48 -8.32 -2.48
CA GLY A 126 -5.98 -9.64 -2.14
C GLY A 126 -5.48 -10.46 -3.34
N HIS A 127 -5.92 -10.16 -4.57
CA HIS A 127 -5.36 -10.79 -5.76
C HIS A 127 -4.02 -10.13 -6.13
N GLY A 128 -2.94 -10.90 -6.01
CA GLY A 128 -1.67 -10.58 -6.67
C GLY A 128 -1.85 -10.55 -8.19
N PRO A 129 -1.00 -9.82 -8.93
CA PRO A 129 -1.10 -9.77 -10.38
C PRO A 129 -1.03 -11.16 -11.01
N ALA A 130 -1.83 -11.37 -12.06
CA ALA A 130 -1.86 -12.62 -12.79
C ALA A 130 -0.55 -12.83 -13.57
N GLU A 131 0.12 -13.96 -13.32
CA GLU A 131 1.32 -14.33 -14.09
C GLU A 131 0.93 -14.64 -15.54
N THR A 132 1.43 -13.81 -16.46
CA THR A 132 1.26 -14.01 -17.91
C THR A 132 2.62 -14.25 -18.55
N HIS A 133 2.73 -15.30 -19.36
CA HIS A 133 3.94 -15.60 -20.12
C HIS A 133 3.78 -15.13 -21.57
N GLY A 134 4.58 -14.15 -21.98
CA GLY A 134 4.65 -13.67 -23.36
C GLY A 134 6.07 -13.23 -23.73
N GLN A 135 6.51 -13.48 -24.97
CA GLN A 135 7.78 -12.99 -25.48
C GLN A 135 7.61 -11.61 -26.13
N ILE A 136 8.41 -10.65 -25.66
CA ILE A 136 8.39 -9.27 -26.17
C ILE A 136 9.18 -9.23 -27.48
N GLU A 137 8.51 -8.82 -28.56
CA GLU A 137 9.10 -8.63 -29.89
C GLU A 137 9.68 -7.21 -30.03
N GLU A 138 9.02 -6.20 -29.44
CA GLU A 138 9.39 -4.79 -29.60
C GLU A 138 9.10 -3.96 -28.34
N VAL A 139 9.99 -3.01 -28.03
CA VAL A 139 9.86 -2.06 -26.92
C VAL A 139 9.81 -0.63 -27.48
N THR A 140 8.86 0.16 -26.98
CA THR A 140 8.58 1.54 -27.43
C THR A 140 8.41 2.48 -26.23
N PRO A 141 8.50 3.81 -26.41
CA PRO A 141 8.21 4.75 -25.32
C PRO A 141 6.78 4.58 -24.78
N PRO A 142 6.55 4.82 -23.48
CA PRO A 142 5.21 4.70 -22.89
C PRO A 142 4.29 5.81 -23.38
N GLY A 143 3.48 5.50 -24.39
CA GLY A 143 2.47 6.40 -24.95
C GLY A 143 1.05 5.99 -24.59
N GLY A 144 0.14 6.96 -24.47
CA GLY A 144 -1.30 6.70 -24.32
C GLY A 144 -1.75 6.28 -22.91
N LEU A 145 -0.88 6.36 -21.90
CA LEU A 145 -1.25 6.13 -20.51
C LEU A 145 -1.81 7.41 -19.86
N PRO A 146 -2.88 7.31 -19.05
CA PRO A 146 -3.37 8.41 -18.23
C PRO A 146 -2.30 8.94 -17.27
N GLU A 147 -2.24 10.26 -17.10
CA GLU A 147 -1.33 10.90 -16.13
C GLU A 147 -1.61 10.43 -14.69
N SER A 148 -2.87 10.14 -14.36
CA SER A 148 -3.28 9.58 -13.07
C SER A 148 -2.56 8.27 -12.72
N LEU A 149 -2.33 7.39 -13.71
CA LEU A 149 -1.58 6.15 -13.49
C LEU A 149 -0.11 6.44 -13.21
N ILE A 150 0.50 7.35 -13.96
CA ILE A 150 1.92 7.68 -13.78
C ILE A 150 2.14 8.25 -12.37
N THR A 151 1.26 9.14 -11.91
CA THR A 151 1.30 9.68 -10.55
C THR A 151 1.03 8.62 -9.49
N ALA A 152 0.10 7.70 -9.72
CA ALA A 152 -0.19 6.59 -8.79
C ALA A 152 1.00 5.64 -8.67
N LEU A 153 1.65 5.28 -9.79
CA LEU A 153 2.86 4.48 -9.81
C LEU A 153 4.00 5.18 -9.07
N ASP A 154 4.25 6.46 -9.34
CA ASP A 154 5.29 7.22 -8.65
C ASP A 154 5.08 7.23 -7.13
N THR A 155 3.87 7.55 -6.69
CA THR A 155 3.49 7.57 -5.27
C THR A 155 3.66 6.20 -4.62
N LYS A 156 3.25 5.13 -5.32
CA LYS A 156 3.33 3.78 -4.76
C LYS A 156 4.78 3.28 -4.71
N LEU A 157 5.54 3.47 -5.77
CA LEU A 157 6.95 3.05 -5.82
C LEU A 157 7.84 3.83 -4.84
N ALA A 158 7.46 5.05 -4.48
CA ALA A 158 8.12 5.81 -3.41
C ALA A 158 7.97 5.15 -2.01
N THR A 159 7.01 4.23 -1.83
CA THR A 159 6.85 3.46 -0.58
C THR A 159 7.64 2.14 -0.57
N ALA A 160 8.15 1.71 -1.73
CA ALA A 160 8.85 0.44 -1.92
C ALA A 160 10.35 0.51 -1.55
N VAL A 161 10.65 1.08 -0.37
CA VAL A 161 12.02 1.32 0.11
C VAL A 161 12.81 0.01 0.18
N GLY A 162 13.92 -0.05 -0.55
CA GLY A 162 14.84 -1.19 -0.55
C GLY A 162 14.30 -2.46 -1.21
N LEU A 163 13.17 -2.40 -1.92
CA LEU A 163 12.58 -3.57 -2.59
C LEU A 163 13.14 -3.80 -3.99
N ALA A 164 13.47 -2.73 -4.71
CA ALA A 164 14.25 -2.77 -5.95
C ALA A 164 15.06 -1.48 -6.11
N ARG A 165 15.92 -1.43 -7.13
CA ARG A 165 16.74 -0.25 -7.42
C ARG A 165 16.01 0.77 -8.29
N ALA A 166 15.33 0.29 -9.34
CA ALA A 166 14.61 1.13 -10.28
C ALA A 166 13.55 0.32 -11.04
N ALA A 167 12.59 1.03 -11.63
CA ALA A 167 11.63 0.48 -12.57
C ALA A 167 11.61 1.30 -13.89
N TRP A 168 11.30 0.65 -15.01
CA TRP A 168 11.07 1.30 -16.30
C TRP A 168 9.69 0.98 -16.83
N LEU A 169 8.94 2.01 -17.18
CA LEU A 169 7.66 1.93 -17.85
C LEU A 169 7.84 2.12 -19.36
N ALA A 170 7.34 1.19 -20.16
CA ALA A 170 7.44 1.22 -21.62
C ALA A 170 6.18 0.66 -22.28
N GLY A 171 5.97 0.97 -23.56
CA GLY A 171 5.03 0.24 -24.39
C GLY A 171 5.70 -1.00 -24.98
N VAL A 172 4.98 -2.11 -25.08
CA VAL A 172 5.50 -3.37 -25.64
C VAL A 172 4.58 -3.96 -26.69
N ARG A 173 5.17 -4.68 -27.64
CA ARG A 173 4.47 -5.57 -28.57
C ARG A 173 4.99 -6.99 -28.37
N TYR A 174 4.08 -7.93 -28.16
CA TYR A 174 4.36 -9.35 -28.03
C TYR A 174 4.33 -10.05 -29.40
N GLU A 175 4.95 -11.23 -29.48
CA GLU A 175 5.02 -12.03 -30.72
C GLU A 175 3.64 -12.42 -31.30
N ASP A 176 2.63 -12.55 -30.44
CA ASP A 176 1.25 -12.82 -30.83
C ASP A 176 0.53 -11.59 -31.44
N GLY A 177 1.24 -10.46 -31.52
CA GLY A 177 0.74 -9.18 -32.01
C GLY A 177 0.06 -8.33 -30.93
N THR A 178 -0.09 -8.83 -29.71
CA THR A 178 -0.67 -8.10 -28.58
C THR A 178 0.18 -6.88 -28.25
N ARG A 179 -0.47 -5.73 -28.03
CA ARG A 179 0.17 -4.50 -27.56
C ARG A 179 -0.29 -4.20 -26.16
N SER A 180 0.66 -3.88 -25.30
CA SER A 180 0.43 -3.61 -23.87
C SER A 180 1.44 -2.58 -23.38
N HIS A 181 1.37 -2.24 -22.10
CA HIS A 181 2.43 -1.54 -21.39
C HIS A 181 3.14 -2.52 -20.47
N LEU A 182 4.40 -2.23 -20.16
CA LEU A 182 5.24 -3.04 -19.29
C LEU A 182 5.89 -2.14 -18.24
N LEU A 183 5.82 -2.54 -16.98
CA LEU A 183 6.66 -2.02 -15.91
C LEU A 183 7.69 -3.08 -15.52
N ALA A 184 8.96 -2.78 -15.81
CA ALA A 184 10.07 -3.68 -15.58
C ALA A 184 10.93 -3.22 -14.40
N PHE A 185 11.01 -4.02 -13.35
CA PHE A 185 11.89 -3.77 -12.19
C PHE A 185 13.29 -4.31 -12.45
N ALA A 186 14.32 -3.51 -12.18
CA ALA A 186 15.70 -4.00 -12.15
C ALA A 186 16.28 -3.95 -10.73
N GLY A 187 17.08 -4.97 -10.41
CA GLY A 187 17.69 -5.11 -9.10
C GLY A 187 16.67 -5.30 -7.98
N ALA A 188 15.56 -5.99 -8.27
CA ALA A 188 14.63 -6.43 -7.23
C ALA A 188 15.37 -7.35 -6.25
N VAL A 189 15.11 -7.15 -4.95
CA VAL A 189 15.63 -8.02 -3.91
C VAL A 189 14.92 -9.38 -4.01
N PRO A 190 15.63 -10.52 -3.94
CA PRO A 190 14.99 -11.83 -3.98
C PRO A 190 13.89 -11.97 -2.93
N GLY A 191 12.68 -12.33 -3.36
CA GLY A 191 11.48 -12.43 -2.53
C GLY A 191 10.63 -11.15 -2.46
N ALA A 192 11.06 -10.05 -3.08
CA ALA A 192 10.29 -8.81 -3.16
C ALA A 192 9.34 -8.77 -4.37
N GLU A 193 9.41 -9.75 -5.26
CA GLU A 193 8.67 -9.77 -6.53
C GLU A 193 7.16 -9.63 -6.30
N ASP A 194 6.58 -10.43 -5.42
CA ASP A 194 5.14 -10.39 -5.12
C ASP A 194 4.72 -9.02 -4.53
N ALA A 195 5.54 -8.46 -3.64
CA ALA A 195 5.26 -7.17 -3.02
C ALA A 195 5.28 -6.02 -4.05
N LEU A 196 6.28 -6.03 -4.94
CA LEU A 196 6.41 -5.05 -6.03
C LEU A 196 5.28 -5.19 -7.04
N ALA A 197 4.96 -6.42 -7.45
CA ALA A 197 3.91 -6.69 -8.41
C ALA A 197 2.54 -6.29 -7.85
N ARG A 198 2.28 -6.57 -6.56
CA ARG A 198 1.08 -6.13 -5.85
C ARG A 198 0.98 -4.60 -5.78
N ALA A 199 2.07 -3.91 -5.48
CA ALA A 199 2.10 -2.44 -5.48
C ALA A 199 1.70 -1.85 -6.85
N VAL A 200 2.13 -2.48 -7.95
CA VAL A 200 1.74 -2.05 -9.30
C VAL A 200 0.25 -2.32 -9.58
N ASN A 201 -0.25 -3.51 -9.24
CA ASN A 201 -1.66 -3.84 -9.41
C ASN A 201 -2.57 -2.83 -8.69
N GLU A 202 -2.18 -2.47 -7.47
CA GLU A 202 -2.86 -1.43 -6.71
C GLU A 202 -2.86 -0.08 -7.44
N ALA A 203 -1.70 0.38 -7.91
CA ALA A 203 -1.64 1.62 -8.67
C ALA A 203 -2.53 1.60 -9.92
N LEU A 204 -2.66 0.44 -10.60
CA LEU A 204 -3.55 0.27 -11.76
C LEU A 204 -5.02 0.41 -11.38
N VAL A 205 -5.48 -0.40 -10.43
CA VAL A 205 -6.84 -0.35 -9.90
C VAL A 205 -7.20 1.07 -9.48
N PHE A 206 -6.31 1.72 -8.73
CA PHE A 206 -6.57 3.05 -8.16
C PHE A 206 -6.47 4.19 -9.18
N SER A 207 -5.80 3.97 -10.31
CA SER A 207 -5.79 4.91 -11.43
C SER A 207 -7.06 4.87 -12.29
N GLY A 208 -7.96 3.91 -12.05
CA GLY A 208 -9.18 3.70 -12.82
C GLY A 208 -8.95 2.95 -14.14
N ILE A 209 -7.82 2.24 -14.27
CA ILE A 209 -7.47 1.44 -15.43
C ILE A 209 -7.72 -0.04 -15.12
N GLU A 210 -8.24 -0.78 -16.10
CA GLU A 210 -8.51 -2.22 -15.96
C GLU A 210 -7.22 -3.03 -15.69
N ALA A 211 -7.32 -4.02 -14.80
CA ALA A 211 -6.28 -5.01 -14.60
C ALA A 211 -5.97 -5.74 -15.93
N GLY A 212 -4.69 -5.80 -16.32
CA GLY A 212 -4.24 -6.39 -17.58
C GLY A 212 -3.80 -5.39 -18.66
N SER A 213 -3.85 -4.09 -18.40
CA SER A 213 -3.30 -3.06 -19.31
C SER A 213 -1.79 -2.80 -19.13
N LEU A 214 -1.21 -3.33 -18.06
CA LEU A 214 0.18 -3.11 -17.68
C LEU A 214 0.75 -4.42 -17.12
N ASP A 215 1.70 -4.98 -17.83
CA ASP A 215 2.44 -6.18 -17.46
C ASP A 215 3.56 -5.81 -16.47
N VAL A 216 3.88 -6.71 -15.54
CA VAL A 216 4.99 -6.55 -14.60
C VAL A 216 6.06 -7.59 -14.89
N THR A 217 7.32 -7.17 -14.96
CA THR A 217 8.45 -8.09 -15.12
C THR A 217 9.64 -7.70 -14.27
N PHE A 218 10.53 -8.67 -14.05
CA PHE A 218 11.76 -8.51 -13.27
C PHE A 218 12.95 -8.79 -14.17
N VAL A 219 13.69 -7.74 -14.51
CA VAL A 219 14.84 -7.82 -15.42
C VAL A 219 16.14 -7.97 -14.63
N ARG A 220 17.02 -8.82 -15.15
CA ARG A 220 18.39 -8.95 -14.65
C ARG A 220 19.28 -7.90 -15.31
N ASP A 221 20.36 -7.50 -14.63
CA ASP A 221 21.27 -6.44 -15.10
C ASP A 221 21.94 -6.73 -16.48
N HIS A 222 21.96 -8.00 -16.90
CA HIS A 222 22.51 -8.43 -18.20
C HIS A 222 21.44 -8.85 -19.22
N ASP A 223 20.18 -8.57 -18.95
CA ASP A 223 19.09 -8.86 -19.89
C ASP A 223 19.11 -7.87 -21.07
N PRO A 224 19.09 -8.32 -22.33
CA PRO A 224 18.93 -7.45 -23.50
C PRO A 224 17.73 -6.50 -23.39
N LEU A 225 16.66 -6.93 -22.71
CA LEU A 225 15.48 -6.11 -22.45
C LEU A 225 15.81 -4.87 -21.62
N ALA A 226 16.71 -4.98 -20.63
CA ALA A 226 17.10 -3.87 -19.76
C ALA A 226 17.78 -2.72 -20.56
N ALA A 227 18.59 -3.07 -21.56
CA ALA A 227 19.24 -2.09 -22.44
C ALA A 227 18.23 -1.36 -23.35
N SER A 228 17.20 -2.06 -23.81
CA SER A 228 16.11 -1.45 -24.59
C SER A 228 15.26 -0.53 -23.72
N LEU A 229 14.85 -0.98 -22.54
CA LEU A 229 14.06 -0.19 -21.58
C LEU A 229 14.79 1.07 -21.13
N THR A 230 16.09 0.99 -20.85
CA THR A 230 16.89 2.16 -20.45
C THR A 230 16.90 3.26 -21.52
N ARG A 231 16.72 2.90 -22.79
CA ARG A 231 16.79 3.84 -23.92
C ARG A 231 15.49 4.58 -24.17
N VAL A 232 14.35 3.93 -23.95
CA VAL A 232 13.03 4.45 -24.37
C VAL A 232 11.99 4.52 -23.26
N GLY A 233 12.21 3.82 -22.14
CA GLY A 233 11.28 3.75 -21.03
C GLY A 233 11.35 4.96 -20.10
N LEU A 234 10.23 5.25 -19.45
CA LEU A 234 10.15 6.21 -18.35
C LEU A 234 10.67 5.55 -17.07
N ARG A 235 11.68 6.15 -16.43
CA ARG A 235 12.34 5.59 -15.25
C ARG A 235 11.69 6.09 -13.96
N PHE A 236 11.50 5.18 -13.01
CA PHE A 236 11.18 5.44 -11.61
C PHE A 236 12.36 4.97 -10.76
N ASP A 237 12.87 5.85 -9.89
CA ASP A 237 13.90 5.51 -8.92
C ASP A 237 13.23 5.11 -7.60
N LEU A 238 13.58 3.93 -7.08
CA LEU A 238 13.05 3.47 -5.80
C LEU A 238 13.98 3.90 -4.68
N PRO A 239 13.44 4.30 -3.50
CA PRO A 239 14.25 4.74 -2.39
C PRO A 239 15.13 3.62 -1.82
N GLU A 240 16.39 3.92 -1.54
CA GLU A 240 17.30 3.01 -0.84
C GLU A 240 17.12 3.14 0.68
N PRO A 241 17.24 2.05 1.45
CA PRO A 241 17.21 2.12 2.91
C PRO A 241 18.41 2.91 3.42
N GLU A 242 18.18 3.81 4.39
CA GLU A 242 19.28 4.51 5.05
C GLU A 242 20.23 3.49 5.67
N LYS A 243 21.49 3.52 5.25
CA LYS A 243 22.52 2.68 5.87
C LYS A 243 22.67 3.15 7.32
N PRO A 244 22.54 2.26 8.32
CA PRO A 244 22.75 2.67 9.71
C PRO A 244 24.12 3.32 9.82
N ALA A 245 24.14 4.54 10.37
CA ALA A 245 25.37 5.28 10.59
C ALA A 245 26.34 4.37 11.33
N ARG A 246 27.47 4.06 10.71
CA ARG A 246 28.52 3.27 11.34
C ARG A 246 28.99 4.10 12.54
N ILE A 247 28.56 3.71 13.74
CA ILE A 247 29.13 4.26 14.97
C ILE A 247 30.57 3.75 14.97
N GLU A 248 31.49 4.55 14.43
CA GLU A 248 32.90 4.33 14.65
C GLU A 248 33.13 4.54 16.14
N PRO A 249 33.58 3.51 16.89
CA PRO A 249 33.92 3.70 18.28
C PRO A 249 35.05 4.73 18.32
N ILE A 250 34.76 5.95 18.80
CA ILE A 250 35.80 6.92 19.08
C ILE A 250 36.65 6.29 20.17
N ALA A 251 37.90 5.93 19.83
CA ALA A 251 38.80 5.35 20.82
C ALA A 251 38.98 6.36 21.97
N PRO A 252 38.88 5.93 23.24
CA PRO A 252 39.00 6.83 24.38
C PRO A 252 40.29 7.67 24.29
N GLY A 253 40.17 8.99 24.28
CA GLY A 253 41.30 9.92 24.18
C GLY A 253 41.69 10.39 22.77
N SER A 254 40.85 10.12 21.74
CA SER A 254 41.09 10.59 20.36
C SER A 254 40.36 11.89 20.01
N ASP A 255 39.55 12.42 20.92
CA ASP A 255 38.86 13.70 20.78
C ASP A 255 39.77 14.84 21.31
N PRO A 256 40.25 15.76 20.45
CA PRO A 256 41.06 16.91 20.86
C PRO A 256 40.35 17.82 21.87
N ASP A 257 39.02 17.82 21.88
CA ASP A 257 38.19 18.63 22.77
C ASP A 257 37.83 17.90 24.09
N SER A 258 38.15 16.60 24.19
CA SER A 258 37.94 15.78 25.40
C SER A 258 39.20 14.96 25.77
N PRO A 259 40.29 15.61 26.22
CA PRO A 259 41.51 14.90 26.60
C PRO A 259 41.27 13.99 27.82
N PRO A 260 41.98 12.85 27.91
CA PRO A 260 41.79 11.90 29.00
C PRO A 260 42.19 12.51 30.34
N ILE A 261 41.31 12.38 31.34
CA ILE A 261 41.57 12.82 32.72
C ILE A 261 42.55 11.83 33.35
N LEU A 262 43.82 12.23 33.46
CA LEU A 262 44.82 11.50 34.22
C LEU A 262 44.56 11.68 35.72
N ARG A 263 44.38 10.56 36.46
CA ARG A 263 44.39 10.51 37.93
C ARG A 263 45.63 9.77 38.40
#